data_AF-A0A4Q7DKS9-F1
#
_entry.id   AF-A0A4Q7DKS9-F1
#
_cell.length_a   1.000
_cell.length_b   1.000
_cell.length_c   1.000
_cell.angle_alpha   90.00
_cell.angle_beta   90.00
_cell.angle_gamma   90.00
#
_symmetry.space_group_name_H-M   'P 1'
#
loop_
_entity.id
_entity.type
_entity.pdbx_description
1 polymer ?
#
loop_
_entity_poly.entity_id
_entity_poly.type
_entity_poly.pdbx_seq_one_letter_code
_entity_poly.pdbx_strand_id
1 'polypeptide(L)'
;MAIPAKQLPSCLEKRWSCYEFANQVLRLNLGAKAIEEWDRLWQITLQFLPDSHWAPEIIPYHYFLIANFLEKTALPYKFWSRLDIYNARVGDILIYQGIDYEPDPSKRPSTAAPESHIAFIDSILESNGQKIVLQVIDASSRVKGRCFDPSNKSNVPKKPGTVAYSFLTLNFLEKIGEQTIWKARFEQQYTKYLTVQVLRVTQF
;
A
#
# COMPACT_ATOMS: atom_id res chain seq x y z
N MET A 1 -16.18 43.28 -21.07
CA MET A 1 -16.23 43.31 -19.59
C MET A 1 -15.95 41.90 -19.10
N ALA A 2 -14.84 41.69 -18.39
CA ALA A 2 -14.46 40.38 -17.87
C ALA A 2 -15.23 40.10 -16.58
N ILE A 3 -15.83 38.91 -16.48
CA ILE A 3 -16.47 38.41 -15.26
C ILE A 3 -15.36 38.24 -14.20
N PRO A 4 -15.49 38.79 -12.98
CA PRO A 4 -14.47 38.63 -11.96
C PRO A 4 -14.37 37.16 -11.60
N ALA A 5 -13.14 36.64 -11.58
CA ALA A 5 -12.84 35.32 -11.03
C ALA A 5 -13.37 35.29 -9.60
N LYS A 6 -14.47 34.56 -9.37
CA LYS A 6 -14.91 34.21 -8.02
C LYS A 6 -13.72 33.53 -7.36
N GLN A 7 -13.12 34.21 -6.39
CA GLN A 7 -12.19 33.59 -5.45
C GLN A 7 -12.93 32.43 -4.80
N LEU A 8 -12.59 31.22 -5.24
CA LEU A 8 -13.05 30.00 -4.60
C LEU A 8 -12.53 30.01 -3.15
N PRO A 9 -13.35 29.63 -2.17
CA PRO A 9 -12.93 29.62 -0.78
C PRO A 9 -11.68 28.76 -0.63
N SER A 10 -10.74 29.23 0.19
CA SER A 10 -9.53 28.55 0.60
C SER A 10 -9.84 27.36 1.50
N CYS A 11 -10.68 26.43 1.04
CA CYS A 11 -10.61 25.04 1.50
C CYS A 11 -9.27 24.51 1.00
N LEU A 12 -8.25 24.87 1.76
CA LEU A 12 -6.87 24.45 1.64
C LEU A 12 -6.85 23.00 1.19
N GLU A 13 -6.32 22.82 -0.02
CA GLU A 13 -5.81 21.57 -0.54
C GLU A 13 -4.85 20.98 0.50
N LYS A 14 -5.37 20.28 1.51
CA LYS A 14 -4.55 19.41 2.34
C LYS A 14 -4.11 18.31 1.40
N ARG A 15 -2.91 18.47 0.83
CA ARG A 15 -2.20 17.40 0.15
C ARG A 15 -1.91 16.35 1.20
N TRP A 16 -2.76 15.33 1.27
CA TRP A 16 -2.52 14.21 2.15
C TRP A 16 -1.26 13.50 1.66
N SER A 17 -0.33 13.26 2.58
CA SER A 17 0.66 12.23 2.38
C SER A 17 -0.08 10.91 2.16
N CYS A 18 0.52 9.98 1.42
CA CYS A 18 -0.21 8.76 1.10
C CYS A 18 -0.47 7.85 2.31
N TYR A 19 0.22 8.09 3.43
CA TYR A 19 -0.15 7.53 4.73
C TYR A 19 -1.39 8.14 5.32
N GLU A 20 -1.50 9.47 5.32
CA GLU A 20 -2.72 10.11 5.75
C GLU A 20 -3.88 9.60 4.90
N PHE A 21 -3.69 9.39 3.60
CA PHE A 21 -4.68 8.73 2.76
C PHE A 21 -4.99 7.30 3.23
N ALA A 22 -3.99 6.41 3.34
CA ALA A 22 -4.23 5.02 3.75
C ALA A 22 -4.86 4.90 5.15
N ASN A 23 -4.36 5.65 6.13
CA ASN A 23 -4.88 5.67 7.50
C ASN A 23 -6.29 6.29 7.56
N GLN A 24 -6.59 7.32 6.76
CA GLN A 24 -7.96 7.85 6.65
C GLN A 24 -8.91 6.83 6.01
N VAL A 25 -8.48 6.16 4.93
CA VAL A 25 -9.28 5.08 4.31
C VAL A 25 -9.58 4.01 5.34
N LEU A 26 -8.60 3.58 6.14
CA LEU A 26 -8.85 2.61 7.21
C LEU A 26 -9.80 3.16 8.28
N ARG A 27 -9.57 4.36 8.80
CA ARG A 27 -10.40 4.95 9.86
C ARG A 27 -11.84 5.25 9.45
N LEU A 28 -12.08 5.53 8.16
CA LEU A 28 -13.43 5.77 7.63
C LEU A 28 -14.22 4.47 7.41
N ASN A 29 -13.53 3.36 7.15
CA ASN A 29 -14.17 2.09 6.76
C ASN A 29 -14.20 1.03 7.86
N LEU A 30 -13.51 1.27 8.99
CA LEU A 30 -13.37 0.29 10.07
C LEU A 30 -14.19 0.65 11.31
N GLY A 31 -14.75 -0.38 11.94
CA GLY A 31 -15.34 -0.24 13.27
C GLY A 31 -14.29 0.07 14.34
N ALA A 32 -14.71 0.69 15.45
CA ALA A 32 -13.82 1.18 16.51
C ALA A 32 -12.83 0.12 17.03
N LYS A 33 -13.28 -1.14 17.20
CA LYS A 33 -12.43 -2.24 17.68
C LYS A 33 -11.33 -2.64 16.70
N ALA A 34 -11.59 -2.58 15.40
CA ALA A 34 -10.58 -2.87 14.37
C ALA A 34 -9.53 -1.75 14.30
N ILE A 35 -9.94 -0.50 14.55
CA ILE A 35 -9.04 0.65 14.68
C ILE A 35 -8.20 0.55 15.94
N GLU A 36 -8.78 0.18 17.09
CA GLU A 36 -8.02 -0.04 18.33
C GLU A 36 -6.97 -1.16 18.17
N GLU A 37 -7.33 -2.27 17.53
CA GLU A 37 -6.38 -3.35 17.23
C GLU A 37 -5.30 -2.89 16.26
N TRP A 38 -5.64 -2.08 15.25
CA TRP A 38 -4.69 -1.47 14.31
C TRP A 38 -3.69 -0.54 15.01
N ASP A 39 -4.17 0.38 15.84
CA ASP A 39 -3.32 1.31 16.59
C ASP A 39 -2.41 0.55 17.56
N ARG A 40 -2.88 -0.54 18.16
CA ARG A 40 -2.06 -1.44 18.99
C ARG A 40 -0.98 -2.15 18.17
N LEU A 41 -1.31 -2.73 17.02
CA LEU A 41 -0.35 -3.35 16.11
C LEU A 41 0.75 -2.36 15.71
N TRP A 42 0.35 -1.13 15.39
CA TRP A 42 1.26 -0.04 15.08
C TRP A 42 2.25 0.20 16.22
N GLN A 43 1.75 0.43 17.44
CA GLN A 43 2.59 0.68 18.63
C GLN A 43 3.56 -0.46 18.92
N ILE A 44 3.11 -1.72 18.80
CA ILE A 44 3.97 -2.89 18.99
C ILE A 44 5.10 -2.90 17.95
N THR A 45 4.81 -2.52 16.71
CA THR A 45 5.83 -2.56 15.65
C THR A 45 6.84 -1.42 15.70
N LEU A 46 6.50 -0.29 16.33
CA LEU A 46 7.42 0.85 16.51
C LEU A 46 8.67 0.48 17.31
N GLN A 47 8.56 -0.45 18.27
CA GLN A 47 9.70 -0.86 19.09
C GLN A 47 10.82 -1.56 18.28
N PHE A 48 10.50 -2.05 17.07
CA PHE A 48 11.48 -2.67 16.18
C PHE A 48 12.22 -1.63 15.31
N LEU A 49 11.83 -0.36 15.36
CA LEU A 49 12.43 0.71 14.57
C LEU A 49 13.47 1.48 15.38
N PRO A 50 14.64 1.82 14.81
CA PRO A 50 15.50 2.86 15.36
C PRO A 50 14.74 4.18 15.44
N ASP A 51 14.97 5.01 16.46
CA ASP A 51 14.28 6.30 16.67
C ASP A 51 14.30 7.21 15.44
N SER A 52 15.39 7.16 14.65
CA SER A 52 15.53 7.88 13.38
C SER A 52 14.52 7.48 12.30
N HIS A 53 13.83 6.35 12.49
CA HIS A 53 12.85 5.77 11.58
C HIS A 53 11.41 5.88 12.09
N TRP A 54 11.20 6.52 13.25
CA TRP A 54 9.87 6.78 13.83
C TRP A 54 9.13 7.92 13.13
N ALA A 55 9.76 8.58 12.15
CA ALA A 55 9.12 9.60 11.34
C ALA A 55 7.87 9.00 10.65
N PRO A 56 6.71 9.68 10.70
CA PRO A 56 5.48 9.26 10.03
C PRO A 56 5.61 9.05 8.51
N GLU A 57 6.76 9.40 7.94
CA GLU A 57 7.09 9.40 6.51
C GLU A 57 7.63 8.04 6.03
N ILE A 58 8.02 7.11 6.94
CA ILE A 58 8.48 5.75 6.60
C ILE A 58 7.31 4.77 6.55
N ILE A 59 6.36 5.08 5.67
CA ILE A 59 4.98 4.62 5.72
C ILE A 59 4.81 3.17 5.28
N PRO A 60 5.32 2.74 4.11
CA PRO A 60 5.11 1.38 3.66
C PRO A 60 5.76 0.36 4.59
N TYR A 61 6.75 0.81 5.36
CA TYR A 61 7.52 -0.04 6.21
C TYR A 61 6.75 -0.54 7.43
N HIS A 62 5.90 0.30 8.02
CA HIS A 62 5.10 -0.11 9.17
C HIS A 62 4.08 -1.20 8.80
N TYR A 63 3.45 -1.09 7.63
CA TYR A 63 2.55 -2.13 7.13
C TYR A 63 3.28 -3.46 6.93
N PHE A 64 4.52 -3.43 6.44
CA PHE A 64 5.36 -4.61 6.37
C PHE A 64 5.72 -5.19 7.74
N LEU A 65 6.10 -4.34 8.71
CA LEU A 65 6.39 -4.80 10.06
C LEU A 65 5.17 -5.45 10.71
N ILE A 66 3.98 -4.88 10.50
CA ILE A 66 2.71 -5.45 10.96
C ILE A 66 2.47 -6.80 10.27
N ALA A 67 2.64 -6.89 8.95
CA ALA A 67 2.46 -8.16 8.22
C ALA A 67 3.41 -9.26 8.70
N ASN A 68 4.69 -8.95 8.90
CA ASN A 68 5.66 -9.91 9.44
C ASN A 68 5.36 -10.28 10.89
N PHE A 69 4.93 -9.33 11.70
CA PHE A 69 4.57 -9.58 13.09
C PHE A 69 3.36 -10.50 13.17
N LEU A 70 2.32 -10.25 12.35
CA LEU A 70 1.14 -11.10 12.24
C LEU A 70 1.47 -12.51 11.72
N GLU A 71 2.46 -12.65 10.85
CA GLU A 71 2.94 -13.95 10.36
C GLU A 71 3.70 -14.75 11.43
N LYS A 72 4.57 -14.08 12.20
CA LYS A 72 5.45 -14.73 13.18
C LYS A 72 4.80 -14.96 14.54
N THR A 73 3.70 -14.27 14.83
CA THR A 73 3.03 -14.37 16.12
C THR A 73 2.05 -15.54 16.13
N ALA A 74 2.07 -16.31 17.22
CA ALA A 74 1.10 -17.37 17.46
C ALA A 74 -0.24 -16.82 17.99
N LEU A 75 -0.31 -15.53 18.34
CA LEU A 75 -1.50 -14.90 18.88
C LEU A 75 -2.51 -14.63 17.75
N PRO A 76 -3.76 -15.12 17.86
CA PRO A 76 -4.79 -14.79 16.89
C PRO A 76 -5.22 -13.32 17.07
N TYR A 77 -4.99 -12.51 16.03
CA TYR A 77 -5.54 -11.17 15.93
C TYR A 77 -6.96 -11.26 15.36
N LYS A 78 -7.89 -10.53 15.97
CA LYS A 78 -9.32 -10.73 15.70
C LYS A 78 -9.74 -10.12 14.38
N PHE A 79 -9.17 -8.97 14.04
CA PHE A 79 -9.59 -8.16 12.90
C PHE A 79 -8.56 -8.17 11.78
N TRP A 80 -7.30 -8.52 12.04
CA TRP A 80 -6.24 -8.42 11.05
C TRP A 80 -5.55 -9.76 10.79
N SER A 81 -5.31 -10.07 9.51
CA SER A 81 -4.50 -11.21 9.11
C SER A 81 -3.55 -10.87 7.97
N ARG A 82 -2.41 -11.56 7.97
CA ARG A 82 -1.51 -11.66 6.83
C ARG A 82 -1.94 -12.82 5.95
N LEU A 83 -2.05 -12.59 4.65
CA LEU A 83 -2.45 -13.58 3.66
C LEU A 83 -1.43 -13.71 2.54
N ASP A 84 -1.45 -14.89 1.91
CA ASP A 84 -0.84 -15.09 0.61
C ASP A 84 -1.62 -14.34 -0.49
N ILE A 85 -0.91 -13.79 -1.48
CA ILE A 85 -1.49 -13.02 -2.59
C ILE A 85 -2.51 -13.80 -3.42
N TYR A 86 -2.43 -15.13 -3.48
CA TYR A 86 -3.46 -15.95 -4.14
C TYR A 86 -4.82 -15.88 -3.43
N ASN A 87 -4.84 -15.52 -2.15
CA ASN A 87 -6.05 -15.38 -1.35
C ASN A 87 -6.55 -13.93 -1.29
N ALA A 88 -5.94 -13.00 -2.02
CA ALA A 88 -6.28 -11.58 -2.00
C ALA A 88 -7.71 -11.32 -2.48
N ARG A 89 -8.29 -10.20 -2.02
CA ARG A 89 -9.63 -9.71 -2.37
C ARG A 89 -9.58 -8.20 -2.57
N VAL A 90 -10.61 -7.69 -3.24
CA VAL A 90 -10.87 -6.25 -3.32
C VAL A 90 -10.98 -5.65 -1.91
N GLY A 91 -10.34 -4.51 -1.71
CA GLY A 91 -10.24 -3.80 -0.43
C GLY A 91 -9.04 -4.20 0.44
N ASP A 92 -8.36 -5.31 0.13
CA ASP A 92 -7.14 -5.68 0.85
C ASP A 92 -6.00 -4.69 0.60
N ILE A 93 -5.07 -4.63 1.57
CA ILE A 93 -3.85 -3.85 1.45
C ILE A 93 -2.76 -4.74 0.87
N LEU A 94 -2.28 -4.37 -0.31
CA LEU A 94 -1.13 -4.95 -0.96
C LEU A 94 0.14 -4.26 -0.48
N ILE A 95 1.08 -5.04 0.04
CA ILE A 95 2.43 -4.59 0.41
C ILE A 95 3.39 -5.24 -0.58
N TYR A 96 4.27 -4.47 -1.21
CA TYR A 96 5.29 -5.01 -2.10
C TYR A 96 6.65 -4.38 -1.85
N GLN A 97 7.71 -5.18 -2.02
CA GLN A 97 9.09 -4.79 -1.73
C GLN A 97 10.03 -5.24 -2.83
N GLY A 98 11.07 -4.46 -3.12
CA GLY A 98 12.18 -4.91 -3.96
C GLY A 98 12.86 -6.17 -3.40
N ILE A 99 13.43 -6.99 -4.28
CA ILE A 99 14.11 -8.25 -3.88
C ILE A 99 15.33 -8.01 -2.98
N ASP A 100 16.05 -6.90 -3.16
CA ASP A 100 17.24 -6.53 -2.38
C ASP A 100 16.90 -5.79 -1.09
N TYR A 101 15.65 -5.87 -0.65
CA TYR A 101 15.17 -5.16 0.52
C TYR A 101 15.68 -5.82 1.81
N GLU A 102 16.53 -5.11 2.56
CA GLU A 102 17.04 -5.54 3.87
C GLU A 102 15.90 -5.55 4.91
N PRO A 103 15.44 -6.71 5.42
CA PRO A 103 14.32 -6.75 6.36
C PRO A 103 14.64 -6.14 7.74
N ASP A 104 15.91 -6.16 8.16
CA ASP A 104 16.36 -5.63 9.44
C ASP A 104 16.55 -4.10 9.38
N PRO A 105 15.72 -3.31 10.09
CA PRO A 105 15.84 -1.86 10.06
C PRO A 105 17.18 -1.33 10.58
N SER A 106 17.81 -2.05 11.51
CA SER A 106 19.09 -1.62 12.09
C SER A 106 20.25 -1.71 11.10
N LYS A 107 20.10 -2.53 10.05
CA LYS A 107 21.10 -2.75 9.00
C LYS A 107 20.91 -1.85 7.79
N ARG A 108 19.86 -1.03 7.76
CA ARG A 108 19.59 -0.16 6.62
C ARG A 108 20.42 1.13 6.67
N PRO A 109 21.00 1.54 5.54
CA PRO A 109 21.56 2.88 5.43
C PRO A 109 20.44 3.92 5.45
N SER A 110 20.60 4.98 6.24
CA SER A 110 19.62 6.07 6.41
C SER A 110 19.29 6.83 5.11
N THR A 111 20.11 6.68 4.08
CA THR A 111 20.00 7.36 2.79
C THR A 111 19.27 6.53 1.72
N ALA A 112 19.07 5.22 1.93
CA ALA A 112 18.34 4.38 0.98
C ALA A 112 16.84 4.53 1.22
N ALA A 113 16.16 5.18 0.28
CA ALA A 113 14.72 5.29 0.34
C ALA A 113 14.12 3.88 0.16
N PRO A 114 13.33 3.37 1.13
CA PRO A 114 12.94 1.96 1.14
C PRO A 114 12.21 1.61 -0.16
N GLU A 115 12.60 0.51 -0.80
CA GLU A 115 11.89 -0.05 -1.95
C GLU A 115 10.63 -0.82 -1.52
N SER A 116 10.00 -0.41 -0.42
CA SER A 116 8.72 -0.93 0.03
C SER A 116 7.61 0.05 -0.27
N HIS A 117 6.46 -0.47 -0.67
CA HIS A 117 5.30 0.31 -1.09
C HIS A 117 4.01 -0.38 -0.63
N ILE A 118 2.96 0.42 -0.51
CA ILE A 118 1.61 -0.06 -0.21
C ILE A 118 0.63 0.43 -1.26
N ALA A 119 -0.36 -0.41 -1.53
CA ALA A 119 -1.49 -0.07 -2.37
C ALA A 119 -2.76 -0.77 -1.87
N PHE A 120 -3.92 -0.25 -2.20
CA PHE A 120 -5.18 -0.96 -1.97
C PHE A 120 -5.59 -1.70 -3.25
N ILE A 121 -6.04 -2.94 -3.11
CA ILE A 121 -6.56 -3.72 -4.24
C ILE A 121 -7.95 -3.20 -4.58
N ASP A 122 -8.07 -2.55 -5.74
CA ASP A 122 -9.35 -2.03 -6.24
C ASP A 122 -10.08 -3.09 -7.06
N SER A 123 -9.33 -3.87 -7.85
CA SER A 123 -9.90 -4.98 -8.64
C SER A 123 -8.86 -6.08 -8.91
N ILE A 124 -9.33 -7.32 -8.98
CA ILE A 124 -8.56 -8.49 -9.40
C ILE A 124 -9.07 -8.90 -10.78
N LEU A 125 -8.27 -8.67 -11.81
CA LEU A 125 -8.66 -8.85 -13.21
C LEU A 125 -8.36 -10.27 -13.70
N GLU A 126 -7.28 -10.86 -13.18
CA GLU A 126 -6.86 -12.22 -13.47
C GLU A 126 -6.16 -12.78 -12.24
N SER A 127 -6.46 -14.03 -11.88
CA SER A 127 -5.72 -14.75 -10.84
C SER A 127 -5.70 -16.23 -11.21
N ASN A 128 -4.52 -16.71 -11.53
CA ASN A 128 -4.21 -18.13 -11.68
C ASN A 128 -2.91 -18.41 -10.91
N GLY A 129 -2.61 -19.68 -10.63
CA GLY A 129 -1.47 -20.06 -9.78
C GLY A 129 -0.08 -19.61 -10.27
N GLN A 130 0.03 -18.97 -11.43
CA GLN A 130 1.29 -18.43 -11.96
C GLN A 130 1.24 -16.94 -12.29
N LYS A 131 0.05 -16.33 -12.36
CA LYS A 131 -0.13 -14.94 -12.79
C LYS A 131 -1.31 -14.30 -12.10
N ILE A 132 -1.08 -13.08 -11.61
CA ILE A 132 -2.10 -12.22 -11.01
C ILE A 132 -2.04 -10.86 -11.69
N VAL A 133 -3.19 -10.35 -12.11
CA VAL A 133 -3.33 -9.00 -12.67
C VAL A 133 -4.29 -8.22 -11.79
N LEU A 134 -3.81 -7.11 -11.23
CA LEU A 134 -4.53 -6.27 -10.29
C LEU A 134 -4.65 -4.85 -10.83
N GLN A 135 -5.79 -4.21 -10.54
CA GLN A 135 -5.87 -2.76 -10.47
C GLN A 135 -5.69 -2.35 -9.02
N VAL A 136 -4.72 -1.48 -8.77
CA VAL A 136 -4.36 -1.04 -7.41
C VAL A 136 -4.40 0.48 -7.32
N ILE A 137 -4.76 0.95 -6.13
CA ILE A 137 -4.66 2.35 -5.73
C ILE A 137 -3.33 2.53 -5.01
N ASP A 138 -2.34 3.11 -5.69
CA ASP A 138 -1.00 3.33 -5.14
C ASP A 138 -1.06 4.44 -4.08
N ALA A 139 -0.77 4.05 -2.84
CA ALA A 139 -0.68 4.93 -1.70
C ALA A 139 0.80 5.27 -1.39
N SER A 140 1.63 5.50 -2.40
CA SER A 140 3.01 6.00 -2.24
C SER A 140 3.18 7.44 -2.71
N SER A 141 3.88 8.24 -1.90
CA SER A 141 4.10 9.68 -2.10
C SER A 141 4.88 10.03 -3.38
N ARG A 142 5.48 9.02 -4.03
CA ARG A 142 6.29 9.17 -5.23
C ARG A 142 5.47 9.31 -6.51
N VAL A 143 4.17 9.00 -6.49
CA VAL A 143 3.29 9.15 -7.65
C VAL A 143 2.54 10.47 -7.59
N LYS A 144 3.27 11.59 -7.48
CA LYS A 144 2.71 12.89 -7.88
C LYS A 144 2.43 12.84 -9.39
N GLY A 145 1.18 12.55 -9.75
CA GLY A 145 0.64 12.91 -11.07
C GLY A 145 0.59 11.82 -12.15
N ARG A 146 0.31 10.56 -11.81
CA ARG A 146 -0.10 9.58 -12.84
C ARG A 146 -1.39 8.89 -12.41
N CYS A 147 -2.49 9.27 -13.04
CA CYS A 147 -3.72 8.49 -13.06
C CYS A 147 -3.81 7.83 -14.42
N PHE A 148 -3.96 6.51 -14.45
CA PHE A 148 -4.40 5.79 -15.63
C PHE A 148 -5.76 5.18 -15.35
N ASP A 149 -6.76 5.61 -16.12
CA ASP A 149 -8.09 5.02 -16.16
C ASP A 149 -8.24 4.38 -17.54
N PRO A 150 -8.10 3.04 -17.66
CA PRO A 150 -8.28 2.36 -18.94
C PRO A 150 -9.75 2.19 -19.33
N SER A 151 -10.69 2.62 -18.50
CA SER A 151 -12.13 2.42 -18.69
C SER A 151 -12.92 3.69 -19.08
N ASN A 152 -12.32 4.88 -19.03
CA ASN A 152 -13.09 6.11 -19.33
C ASN A 152 -13.22 6.45 -20.82
N LYS A 153 -14.42 6.20 -21.36
CA LYS A 153 -15.11 7.21 -22.16
C LYS A 153 -15.85 8.15 -21.19
N SER A 154 -15.28 9.34 -20.99
CA SER A 154 -15.90 10.56 -20.43
C SER A 154 -16.63 10.43 -19.07
N ASN A 155 -15.92 10.70 -17.96
CA ASN A 155 -16.32 11.59 -16.85
C ASN A 155 -15.49 11.40 -15.55
N VAL A 156 -14.18 11.22 -15.62
CA VAL A 156 -13.31 11.40 -14.43
C VAL A 156 -12.72 12.82 -14.42
N PRO A 157 -12.91 13.59 -13.33
CA PRO A 157 -12.49 14.99 -13.27
C PRO A 157 -10.97 15.12 -13.27
N LYS A 158 -10.44 15.88 -14.25
CA LYS A 158 -9.05 16.33 -14.29
C LYS A 158 -8.83 17.41 -13.21
N LYS A 159 -8.28 17.06 -12.05
CA LYS A 159 -7.75 18.01 -11.04
C LYS A 159 -6.51 17.45 -10.32
N PRO A 160 -5.62 18.30 -9.80
CA PRO A 160 -4.45 17.87 -9.03
C PRO A 160 -4.86 17.42 -7.62
N GLY A 161 -4.28 16.32 -7.12
CA GLY A 161 -4.66 15.67 -5.85
C GLY A 161 -5.29 14.28 -6.01
N THR A 162 -5.18 13.69 -7.20
CA THR A 162 -5.87 12.46 -7.60
C THR A 162 -5.20 11.19 -7.10
N VAL A 163 -6.02 10.30 -6.56
CA VAL A 163 -5.71 8.90 -6.25
C VAL A 163 -5.07 8.24 -7.49
N ALA A 164 -3.86 7.69 -7.34
CA ALA A 164 -3.12 7.09 -8.44
C ALA A 164 -3.54 5.63 -8.63
N TYR A 165 -4.25 5.35 -9.72
CA TYR A 165 -4.55 3.98 -10.15
C TYR A 165 -3.42 3.43 -11.00
N SER A 166 -3.06 2.17 -10.77
CA SER A 166 -2.04 1.45 -11.54
C SER A 166 -2.47 0.02 -11.81
N PHE A 167 -2.12 -0.48 -13.00
CA PHE A 167 -2.28 -1.89 -13.36
C PHE A 167 -0.98 -2.61 -13.06
N LEU A 168 -1.06 -3.59 -12.17
CA LEU A 168 0.07 -4.40 -11.72
C LEU A 168 -0.12 -5.83 -12.22
N THR A 169 0.80 -6.28 -13.06
CA THR A 169 0.92 -7.70 -13.42
C THR A 169 2.03 -8.34 -12.59
N LEU A 170 1.70 -9.41 -11.89
CA LEU A 170 2.61 -10.26 -11.14
C LEU A 170 2.67 -11.63 -11.82
N ASN A 171 3.88 -12.05 -12.22
CA ASN A 171 4.11 -13.42 -12.69
C ASN A 171 5.00 -14.13 -11.67
N PHE A 172 4.56 -15.29 -11.18
CA PHE A 172 5.29 -16.06 -10.19
C PHE A 172 6.64 -16.48 -10.77
N LEU A 173 7.72 -16.21 -10.04
CA LEU A 173 9.06 -16.60 -10.42
C LEU A 173 9.48 -17.84 -9.63
N GLU A 174 9.60 -17.68 -8.31
CA GLU A 174 10.07 -18.72 -7.41
C GLU A 174 9.67 -18.42 -5.96
N LYS A 175 9.96 -19.38 -5.07
CA LYS A 175 9.80 -19.22 -3.62
C LYS A 175 11.15 -19.42 -2.94
N ILE A 176 11.59 -18.44 -2.17
CA ILE A 176 12.82 -18.50 -1.37
C ILE A 176 12.41 -18.48 0.11
N GLY A 177 12.62 -19.61 0.80
CA GLY A 177 12.10 -19.79 2.16
C GLY A 177 10.57 -19.66 2.19
N GLU A 178 10.06 -18.69 2.94
CA GLU A 178 8.62 -18.41 3.05
C GLU A 178 8.15 -17.29 2.10
N GLN A 179 9.07 -16.62 1.41
CA GLN A 179 8.76 -15.49 0.54
C GLN A 179 8.55 -15.93 -0.91
N THR A 180 7.51 -15.40 -1.54
CA THR A 180 7.27 -15.57 -2.99
C THR A 180 7.85 -14.38 -3.75
N ILE A 181 8.60 -14.68 -4.81
CA ILE A 181 9.22 -13.69 -5.67
C ILE A 181 8.42 -13.60 -6.97
N TRP A 182 8.11 -12.37 -7.36
CA TRP A 182 7.25 -12.06 -8.49
C TRP A 182 7.98 -11.19 -9.48
N LYS A 183 7.93 -11.57 -10.75
CA LYS A 183 8.25 -10.70 -11.86
C LYS A 183 7.09 -9.73 -12.07
N ALA A 184 7.26 -8.52 -11.55
CA ALA A 184 6.25 -7.48 -11.51
C ALA A 184 6.42 -6.48 -12.65
N ARG A 185 5.31 -6.08 -13.26
CA ARG A 185 5.27 -5.03 -14.27
C ARG A 185 4.08 -4.13 -14.02
N PHE A 186 4.36 -2.86 -13.77
CA PHE A 186 3.35 -1.81 -13.86
C PHE A 186 3.21 -1.37 -15.32
N GLU A 187 1.99 -1.05 -15.74
CA GLU A 187 1.74 -0.50 -17.08
C GLU A 187 2.62 0.74 -17.30
N GLN A 188 3.52 0.69 -18.29
CA GLN A 188 4.52 1.74 -18.60
C GLN A 188 5.75 1.85 -17.68
N GLN A 189 6.03 0.85 -16.83
CA GLN A 189 7.29 0.79 -16.08
C GLN A 189 8.13 -0.41 -16.50
N TYR A 190 9.43 -0.32 -16.17
CA TYR A 190 10.34 -1.44 -16.29
C TYR A 190 9.91 -2.59 -15.37
N THR A 191 10.29 -3.80 -15.76
CA THR A 191 10.09 -5.00 -14.94
C THR A 191 10.87 -4.85 -13.64
N LYS A 192 10.23 -5.19 -12.51
CA LYS A 192 10.83 -5.29 -11.19
C LYS A 192 10.65 -6.70 -10.65
N TYR A 193 11.49 -7.07 -9.70
CA TYR A 193 11.32 -8.31 -8.94
C TYR A 193 10.89 -7.93 -7.54
N LEU A 194 9.69 -8.38 -7.16
CA LEU A 194 9.06 -7.98 -5.92
C LEU A 194 8.73 -9.18 -5.05
N THR A 195 8.88 -9.02 -3.74
CA THR A 195 8.15 -9.83 -2.77
C THR A 195 6.82 -9.13 -2.48
N VAL A 196 5.78 -9.92 -2.22
CA VAL A 196 4.41 -9.41 -2.05
C VAL A 196 3.78 -10.03 -0.81
N GLN A 197 3.10 -9.20 -0.03
CA GLN A 197 2.31 -9.59 1.14
C GLN A 197 0.95 -8.91 1.07
N VAL A 198 -0.06 -9.54 1.66
CA VAL A 198 -1.41 -8.99 1.74
C VAL A 198 -1.84 -8.88 3.19
N LEU A 199 -2.34 -7.71 3.58
CA LEU A 199 -3.06 -7.51 4.83
C LEU A 199 -4.55 -7.41 4.56
N ARG A 200 -5.32 -8.17 5.33
CA ARG A 200 -6.78 -8.16 5.28
C ARG A 200 -7.38 -7.83 6.64
N VAL A 201 -8.47 -7.07 6.58
CA VAL A 201 -9.43 -6.93 7.67
C VAL A 201 -10.40 -8.12 7.59
N THR A 202 -10.39 -9.01 8.58
CA THR A 202 -11.11 -10.29 8.57
C THR A 202 -12.55 -10.19 9.06
N GLN A 203 -12.90 -9.12 9.78
CA GLN A 203 -14.23 -8.87 10.34
C GLN A 203 -14.54 -7.37 10.27
N PHE A 204 -15.68 -7.01 9.67
CA PHE A 204 -16.24 -5.65 9.66
C PHE A 204 -17.30 -5.51 10.76
#